data_AF-A0A7K1H398-F1
#
_entry.id   AF-A0A7K1H398-F1
#
_cell.length_a   1.000
_cell.length_b   1.000
_cell.length_c   1.000
_cell.angle_alpha   90.00
_cell.angle_beta   90.00
_cell.angle_gamma   90.00
#
_symmetry.space_group_name_H-M   'P 1'
#
loop_
_entity.id
_entity.type
_entity.pdbx_description
1 polymer ?
#
loop_
_entity_poly.entity_id
_entity_poly.type
_entity_poly.pdbx_seq_one_letter_code
_entity_poly.pdbx_strand_id
1 'polypeptide(L)'
;MSTTPAHATMNADVEARRPRRWLRIVSGTLAAVVAVASLGVAALQLGLPWQMGEGDRNHVYEGPAGSQRYQVHLPPQHDGTARLPVVMAIHGCAMTGYGWNSMKATTQFNNLADREGFIVVYPTQLISRNVIACWNSADPREQQRHTGEPALLAGVARQVVEEYDADPAQVHVAGASSGAGTAVILAATYPDVFATVTSVAGGEYGLNQVDPDDPDSTSPLDTARQAWAQMGERARQVPLLVIQGERDEVVPPLVATRLVAHWTAVGDLVDDGLPNDSLALTEETVSVPADAGRHAYTHSTITTSDGSSLVEAYLVQGMGHAWPGPNGEGRYTDRAGPDASEIVWDFAVRHPMR
;
A
#
# COMPACT_ATOMS: atom_id res chain seq x y z
N MET A 1 -55.44 -85.40 -9.26
CA MET A 1 -55.22 -84.56 -8.06
C MET A 1 -53.97 -83.74 -8.35
N SER A 2 -54.09 -82.53 -8.91
CA SER A 2 -54.25 -81.25 -8.18
C SER A 2 -53.06 -81.04 -7.21
N THR A 3 -52.19 -80.03 -7.29
CA THR A 3 -52.36 -78.61 -7.69
C THR A 3 -51.00 -77.95 -7.96
N THR A 4 -50.95 -77.02 -8.90
CA THR A 4 -49.91 -76.00 -9.15
C THR A 4 -49.78 -74.99 -8.00
N PRO A 5 -48.63 -74.31 -7.85
CA PRO A 5 -48.63 -72.84 -7.83
C PRO A 5 -47.49 -72.26 -8.68
N ALA A 6 -47.79 -71.40 -9.68
CA ALA A 6 -47.97 -69.95 -9.60
C ALA A 6 -46.63 -69.18 -9.66
N HIS A 7 -46.32 -68.72 -10.88
CA HIS A 7 -45.29 -67.72 -11.19
C HIS A 7 -45.61 -66.38 -10.51
N ALA A 8 -44.64 -65.81 -9.81
CA ALA A 8 -44.64 -64.39 -9.43
C ALA A 8 -43.58 -63.66 -10.25
N THR A 9 -44.05 -62.81 -11.17
CA THR A 9 -43.27 -61.83 -11.92
C THR A 9 -42.78 -60.73 -11.00
N MET A 10 -41.46 -60.54 -10.91
CA MET A 10 -40.84 -59.42 -10.20
C MET A 10 -40.80 -58.21 -11.15
N ASN A 11 -41.80 -57.34 -11.06
CA ASN A 11 -41.80 -56.05 -11.77
C ASN A 11 -40.73 -55.15 -11.18
N ALA A 12 -39.80 -54.70 -12.01
CA ALA A 12 -38.86 -53.63 -11.71
C ALA A 12 -39.57 -52.27 -11.88
N ASP A 13 -40.06 -51.70 -10.78
CA ASP A 13 -40.46 -50.29 -10.75
C ASP A 13 -39.20 -49.42 -10.63
N VAL A 14 -38.74 -48.89 -11.76
CA VAL A 14 -37.83 -47.74 -11.79
C VAL A 14 -38.65 -46.49 -11.48
N GLU A 15 -38.86 -46.24 -10.20
CA GLU A 15 -39.41 -44.96 -9.73
C GLU A 15 -38.38 -43.86 -9.99
N ALA A 16 -38.65 -43.01 -10.99
CA ALA A 16 -37.90 -41.78 -11.21
C ALA A 16 -38.04 -40.87 -9.97
N ARG A 17 -37.05 -40.93 -9.08
CA ARG A 17 -36.97 -40.09 -7.86
C ARG A 17 -36.97 -38.62 -8.24
N ARG A 18 -38.13 -37.96 -8.14
CA ARG A 18 -38.21 -36.49 -8.16
C ARG A 18 -37.34 -35.96 -7.00
N PRO A 19 -36.43 -34.99 -7.23
CA PRO A 19 -35.60 -34.44 -6.17
C PRO A 19 -36.49 -33.89 -5.05
N ARG A 20 -36.27 -34.36 -3.83
CA ARG A 20 -37.10 -34.04 -2.66
C ARG A 20 -37.05 -32.53 -2.41
N ARG A 21 -38.23 -31.89 -2.38
CA ARG A 21 -38.43 -30.42 -2.29
C ARG A 21 -37.65 -29.74 -1.14
N TRP A 22 -37.33 -30.46 -0.06
CA TRP A 22 -36.51 -29.95 1.06
C TRP A 22 -35.02 -29.78 0.74
N LEU A 23 -34.45 -30.59 -0.17
CA LEU A 23 -33.06 -30.42 -0.62
C LEU A 23 -32.89 -29.09 -1.35
N ARG A 24 -33.90 -28.64 -2.11
CA ARG A 24 -33.92 -27.32 -2.78
C ARG A 24 -34.03 -26.14 -1.80
N ILE A 25 -34.69 -26.34 -0.66
CA ILE A 25 -34.88 -25.32 0.38
C ILE A 25 -33.60 -25.17 1.20
N VAL A 26 -32.98 -26.27 1.63
CA VAL A 26 -31.70 -26.25 2.37
C VAL A 26 -30.57 -25.67 1.51
N SER A 27 -30.51 -26.01 0.22
CA SER A 27 -29.54 -25.41 -0.71
C SER A 27 -29.82 -23.92 -0.98
N GLY A 28 -31.10 -23.51 -1.01
CA GLY A 28 -31.49 -22.10 -1.20
C GLY A 28 -31.16 -21.22 0.02
N THR A 29 -31.39 -21.71 1.23
CA THR A 29 -31.07 -20.98 2.48
C THR A 29 -29.55 -20.89 2.69
N LEU A 30 -28.79 -21.96 2.41
CA LEU A 30 -27.32 -21.92 2.48
C LEU A 30 -26.73 -20.96 1.44
N ALA A 31 -27.22 -20.97 0.21
CA ALA A 31 -26.80 -20.02 -0.82
C ALA A 31 -27.13 -18.57 -0.44
N ALA A 32 -28.28 -18.32 0.19
CA ALA A 32 -28.66 -16.99 0.68
C ALA A 32 -27.76 -16.51 1.84
N VAL A 33 -27.43 -17.38 2.80
CA VAL A 33 -26.52 -17.06 3.90
C VAL A 33 -25.11 -16.77 3.40
N VAL A 34 -24.60 -17.59 2.46
CA VAL A 34 -23.31 -17.34 1.81
C VAL A 34 -23.34 -16.02 1.04
N ALA A 35 -24.39 -15.75 0.26
CA ALA A 35 -24.52 -14.49 -0.46
C ALA A 35 -24.55 -13.27 0.46
N VAL A 36 -25.30 -13.31 1.57
CA VAL A 36 -25.35 -12.21 2.56
C VAL A 36 -24.01 -12.02 3.26
N ALA A 37 -23.32 -13.11 3.63
CA ALA A 37 -21.98 -13.03 4.23
C ALA A 37 -20.95 -12.47 3.23
N SER A 38 -20.99 -12.90 1.96
CA SER A 38 -20.14 -12.38 0.89
C SER A 38 -20.42 -10.91 0.59
N LEU A 39 -21.68 -10.47 0.60
CA LEU A 39 -22.06 -9.07 0.46
C LEU A 39 -21.58 -8.24 1.65
N GLY A 40 -21.66 -8.77 2.88
CA GLY A 40 -21.13 -8.10 4.08
C GLY A 40 -19.62 -7.92 4.04
N VAL A 41 -18.88 -8.95 3.62
CA VAL A 41 -17.42 -8.87 3.42
C VAL A 41 -17.07 -7.88 2.30
N ALA A 42 -17.77 -7.93 1.17
CA ALA A 42 -17.53 -7.00 0.07
C ALA A 42 -17.82 -5.55 0.49
N ALA A 43 -18.91 -5.29 1.20
CA ALA A 43 -19.23 -3.96 1.75
C ALA A 43 -18.20 -3.46 2.77
N LEU A 44 -17.63 -4.37 3.57
CA LEU A 44 -16.58 -4.02 4.51
C LEU A 44 -15.27 -3.65 3.79
N GLN A 45 -14.88 -4.42 2.77
CA GLN A 45 -13.61 -4.22 2.07
C GLN A 45 -13.63 -3.13 0.99
N LEU A 46 -14.75 -2.99 0.29
CA LEU A 46 -14.88 -2.15 -0.91
C LEU A 46 -15.86 -1.00 -0.70
N GLY A 47 -16.26 -0.78 0.55
CA GLY A 47 -17.29 0.20 0.89
C GLY A 47 -18.64 -0.11 0.24
N LEU A 48 -19.57 0.83 0.44
CA LEU A 48 -20.90 0.82 -0.15
C LEU A 48 -20.98 1.92 -1.21
N PRO A 49 -21.75 1.76 -2.30
CA PRO A 49 -21.81 2.74 -3.38
C PRO A 49 -22.18 4.16 -2.92
N TRP A 50 -23.00 4.29 -1.88
CA TRP A 50 -23.40 5.59 -1.31
C TRP A 50 -22.36 6.24 -0.40
N GLN A 51 -21.22 5.57 -0.16
CA GLN A 51 -20.07 6.15 0.54
C GLN A 51 -19.09 6.83 -0.42
N MET A 52 -19.33 6.77 -1.74
CA MET A 52 -18.54 7.49 -2.73
C MET A 52 -18.89 8.98 -2.66
N GLY A 53 -17.85 9.80 -2.47
CA GLY A 53 -17.92 11.25 -2.60
C GLY A 53 -17.88 11.68 -4.06
N GLU A 54 -18.01 12.99 -4.26
CA GLU A 54 -17.75 13.61 -5.55
C GLU A 54 -16.30 13.32 -6.00
N GLY A 55 -16.08 13.16 -7.31
CA GLY A 55 -14.76 12.80 -7.86
C GLY A 55 -14.33 11.34 -7.70
N ASP A 56 -14.99 10.54 -6.84
CA ASP A 56 -14.58 9.14 -6.63
C ASP A 56 -14.99 8.22 -7.79
N ARG A 57 -14.10 7.29 -8.17
CA ARG A 57 -14.32 6.25 -9.19
C ARG A 57 -13.74 4.92 -8.73
N ASN A 58 -14.52 3.85 -8.79
CA ASN A 58 -14.05 2.50 -8.43
C ASN A 58 -13.61 1.73 -9.69
N HIS A 59 -12.45 1.09 -9.62
CA HIS A 59 -11.85 0.36 -10.72
C HIS A 59 -11.38 -1.04 -10.31
N VAL A 60 -11.10 -1.84 -11.34
CA VAL A 60 -10.36 -3.09 -11.25
C VAL A 60 -9.28 -3.06 -12.31
N TYR A 61 -8.03 -3.17 -11.90
CA TYR A 61 -6.92 -3.45 -12.80
C TYR A 61 -6.83 -4.96 -12.99
N GLU A 62 -6.65 -5.40 -14.24
CA GLU A 62 -6.44 -6.80 -14.61
C GLU A 62 -5.08 -6.93 -15.28
N GLY A 63 -4.24 -7.83 -14.77
CA GLY A 63 -2.92 -8.08 -15.34
C GLY A 63 -2.45 -9.53 -15.15
N PRO A 64 -1.24 -9.87 -15.61
CA PRO A 64 -0.71 -11.23 -15.51
C PRO A 64 -0.60 -11.77 -14.07
N ALA A 65 -0.41 -10.88 -13.08
CA ALA A 65 -0.36 -11.22 -11.66
C ALA A 65 -1.76 -11.32 -10.98
N GLY A 66 -2.83 -11.17 -11.76
CA GLY A 66 -4.22 -11.21 -11.34
C GLY A 66 -4.90 -9.84 -11.34
N SER A 67 -5.92 -9.70 -10.51
CA SER A 67 -6.73 -8.49 -10.40
C SER A 67 -6.38 -7.66 -9.16
N GLN A 68 -6.47 -6.33 -9.24
CA GLN A 68 -6.38 -5.40 -8.13
C GLN A 68 -7.54 -4.41 -8.12
N ARG A 69 -8.28 -4.34 -7.02
CA ARG A 69 -9.35 -3.35 -6.82
C ARG A 69 -8.79 -2.07 -6.23
N TYR A 70 -9.25 -0.93 -6.72
CA TYR A 70 -8.83 0.38 -6.22
C TYR A 70 -9.92 1.42 -6.43
N GLN A 71 -9.86 2.50 -5.64
CA GLN A 71 -10.65 3.70 -5.85
C GLN A 71 -9.72 4.83 -6.27
N VAL A 72 -10.14 5.63 -7.24
CA VAL A 72 -9.50 6.87 -7.64
C VAL A 72 -10.34 8.02 -7.13
N HIS A 73 -9.70 9.08 -6.66
CA HIS A 73 -10.35 10.36 -6.44
C HIS A 73 -9.77 11.39 -7.41
N LEU A 74 -10.65 12.00 -8.20
CA LEU A 74 -10.30 13.07 -9.13
C LEU A 74 -10.67 14.41 -8.49
N PRO A 75 -9.71 15.34 -8.35
CA PRO A 75 -10.00 16.65 -7.80
C PRO A 75 -10.73 17.51 -8.86
N PRO A 76 -11.43 18.61 -8.48
CA PRO A 76 -12.11 19.52 -9.41
C PRO A 76 -11.24 20.07 -10.53
N GLN A 77 -9.92 20.16 -10.30
CA GLN A 77 -8.90 20.59 -11.24
C GLN A 77 -8.66 19.58 -12.36
N HIS A 78 -9.19 18.36 -12.26
CA HIS A 78 -9.21 17.39 -13.36
C HIS A 78 -10.29 17.76 -14.38
N ASP A 79 -10.07 18.87 -15.09
CA ASP A 79 -10.98 19.46 -16.07
C ASP A 79 -10.55 19.22 -17.53
N GLY A 80 -9.49 18.44 -17.72
CA GLY A 80 -8.90 18.12 -19.02
C GLY A 80 -7.97 19.19 -19.58
N THR A 81 -7.61 20.21 -18.80
CA THR A 81 -6.70 21.29 -19.25
C THR A 81 -5.24 21.07 -18.88
N ALA A 82 -4.97 20.30 -17.83
CA ALA A 82 -3.63 19.98 -17.36
C ALA A 82 -3.52 18.53 -16.91
N ARG A 83 -2.33 17.96 -17.07
CA ARG A 83 -1.98 16.66 -16.49
C ARG A 83 -1.69 16.87 -15.01
N LEU A 84 -2.32 16.06 -14.16
CA LEU A 84 -2.17 16.17 -12.71
C LEU A 84 -1.21 15.12 -12.16
N PRO A 85 -0.49 15.40 -11.08
CA PRO A 85 0.26 14.40 -10.32
C PRO A 85 -0.66 13.31 -9.75
N VAL A 86 -0.08 12.15 -9.43
CA VAL A 86 -0.77 11.01 -8.82
C VAL A 86 -0.12 10.66 -7.49
N VAL A 87 -0.91 10.50 -6.43
CA VAL A 87 -0.47 9.91 -5.16
C VAL A 87 -1.20 8.59 -4.94
N MET A 88 -0.46 7.49 -4.97
CA MET A 88 -0.97 6.17 -4.57
C MET A 88 -0.80 5.99 -3.06
N ALA A 89 -1.90 5.90 -2.32
CA ALA A 89 -1.93 5.76 -0.87
C ALA A 89 -2.29 4.32 -0.46
N ILE A 90 -1.30 3.58 0.05
CA ILE A 90 -1.38 2.15 0.37
C ILE A 90 -1.65 1.95 1.87
N HIS A 91 -2.77 1.30 2.18
CA HIS A 91 -3.21 1.06 3.56
C HIS A 91 -2.36 0.02 4.32
N GLY A 92 -2.41 0.06 5.66
CA GLY A 92 -1.81 -0.95 6.52
C GLY A 92 -2.70 -2.17 6.76
N CYS A 93 -2.23 -3.10 7.61
CA CYS A 93 -3.00 -4.27 8.02
C CYS A 93 -4.33 -3.88 8.71
N ALA A 94 -5.36 -4.71 8.54
CA ALA A 94 -6.71 -4.49 9.07
C ALA A 94 -7.41 -3.19 8.60
N MET A 95 -6.88 -2.56 7.56
CA MET A 95 -7.44 -1.41 6.88
C MET A 95 -7.91 -1.78 5.47
N THR A 96 -8.53 -0.81 4.80
CA THR A 96 -8.90 -0.86 3.38
C THR A 96 -8.34 0.37 2.66
N GLY A 97 -8.34 0.40 1.33
CA GLY A 97 -8.03 1.63 0.60
C GLY A 97 -9.09 2.71 0.83
N TYR A 98 -10.36 2.30 0.81
CA TYR A 98 -11.55 3.14 0.89
C TYR A 98 -12.69 2.41 1.60
N GLY A 99 -13.65 3.15 2.14
CA GLY A 99 -14.73 2.59 2.96
C GLY A 99 -14.33 2.48 4.43
N TRP A 100 -14.56 1.32 5.05
CA TRP A 100 -14.38 1.14 6.49
C TRP A 100 -12.91 1.07 6.91
N ASN A 101 -12.55 1.83 7.96
CA ASN A 101 -11.18 1.91 8.52
C ASN A 101 -10.12 2.07 7.41
N SER A 102 -10.32 3.05 6.55
CA SER A 102 -9.64 3.15 5.26
C SER A 102 -8.49 4.16 5.25
N MET A 103 -7.51 3.92 4.38
CA MET A 103 -6.43 4.87 4.10
C MET A 103 -6.96 6.22 3.64
N LYS A 104 -8.01 6.24 2.83
CA LYS A 104 -8.71 7.47 2.45
C LYS A 104 -9.16 8.31 3.64
N ALA A 105 -9.83 7.69 4.62
CA ALA A 105 -10.31 8.38 5.81
C ALA A 105 -9.16 8.76 6.76
N THR A 106 -8.12 7.94 6.84
CA THR A 106 -6.94 8.19 7.68
C THR A 106 -6.09 9.35 7.16
N THR A 107 -5.87 9.42 5.84
CA THR A 107 -5.01 10.43 5.22
C THR A 107 -5.74 11.73 4.91
N GLN A 108 -7.06 11.69 4.67
CA GLN A 108 -7.79 12.84 4.15
C GLN A 108 -7.18 13.41 2.85
N PHE A 109 -6.45 12.60 2.08
CA PHE A 109 -5.82 13.05 0.84
C PHE A 109 -6.81 13.60 -0.17
N ASN A 110 -8.09 13.20 -0.14
CA ASN A 110 -9.12 13.79 -1.00
C ASN A 110 -9.26 15.31 -0.76
N ASN A 111 -9.38 15.75 0.50
CA ASN A 111 -9.52 17.17 0.81
C ASN A 111 -8.27 17.96 0.40
N LEU A 112 -7.10 17.33 0.51
CA LEU A 112 -5.84 17.91 0.09
C LEU A 112 -5.75 17.98 -1.44
N ALA A 113 -6.13 16.92 -2.14
CA ALA A 113 -6.20 16.83 -3.59
C ALA A 113 -7.15 17.87 -4.19
N ASP A 114 -8.32 18.06 -3.61
CA ASP A 114 -9.29 19.08 -4.04
C ASP A 114 -8.74 20.50 -3.92
N ARG A 115 -7.82 20.71 -2.97
CA ARG A 115 -7.19 22.01 -2.73
C ARG A 115 -5.97 22.24 -3.62
N GLU A 116 -5.13 21.23 -3.78
CA GLU A 116 -3.79 21.34 -4.38
C GLU A 116 -3.69 20.80 -5.81
N GLY A 117 -4.68 20.02 -6.27
CA GLY A 117 -4.77 19.52 -7.64
C GLY A 117 -3.90 18.31 -7.93
N PHE A 118 -4.19 17.17 -7.31
CA PHE A 118 -3.60 15.87 -7.67
C PHE A 118 -4.61 14.73 -7.59
N ILE A 119 -4.38 13.66 -8.34
CA ILE A 119 -5.20 12.46 -8.33
C ILE A 119 -4.76 11.55 -7.18
N VAL A 120 -5.72 10.97 -6.45
CA VAL A 120 -5.40 10.01 -5.38
C VAL A 120 -5.86 8.62 -5.75
N VAL A 121 -5.03 7.61 -5.50
CA VAL A 121 -5.31 6.20 -5.79
C VAL A 121 -5.23 5.39 -4.50
N TYR A 122 -6.32 4.70 -4.17
CA TYR A 122 -6.45 3.86 -2.98
C TYR A 122 -6.68 2.40 -3.36
N PRO A 123 -5.60 1.60 -3.54
CA PRO A 123 -5.74 0.16 -3.72
C PRO A 123 -6.21 -0.52 -2.43
N THR A 124 -7.00 -1.59 -2.56
CA THR A 124 -7.46 -2.41 -1.42
C THR A 124 -6.96 -3.85 -1.53
N GLN A 125 -6.27 -4.35 -0.50
CA GLN A 125 -5.90 -5.75 -0.38
C GLN A 125 -7.12 -6.62 -0.03
N LEU A 126 -7.28 -7.74 -0.72
CA LEU A 126 -8.42 -8.64 -0.48
C LEU A 126 -8.13 -9.61 0.66
N ILE A 127 -9.14 -9.92 1.50
CA ILE A 127 -8.94 -10.89 2.60
C ILE A 127 -8.63 -12.30 2.09
N SER A 128 -8.99 -12.59 0.83
CA SER A 128 -8.66 -13.83 0.16
C SER A 128 -7.16 -13.97 -0.17
N ARG A 129 -6.43 -12.85 -0.24
CA ARG A 129 -4.97 -12.82 -0.43
C ARG A 129 -4.25 -12.82 0.92
N ASN A 130 -4.78 -12.12 1.92
CA ASN A 130 -4.28 -12.11 3.29
C ASN A 130 -5.42 -11.95 4.29
N VAL A 131 -5.54 -12.84 5.28
CA VAL A 131 -6.71 -12.92 6.17
C VAL A 131 -6.99 -11.66 7.01
N ILE A 132 -5.98 -10.81 7.22
CA ILE A 132 -6.11 -9.51 7.90
C ILE A 132 -5.88 -8.33 6.95
N ALA A 133 -5.99 -8.55 5.64
CA ALA A 133 -5.75 -7.57 4.59
C ALA A 133 -4.37 -6.87 4.66
N CYS A 134 -3.36 -7.51 5.23
CA CYS A 134 -1.99 -7.01 5.08
C CYS A 134 -1.49 -7.19 3.66
N TRP A 135 -0.67 -6.23 3.21
CA TRP A 135 0.24 -6.47 2.09
C TRP A 135 1.35 -7.41 2.53
N ASN A 136 1.74 -8.33 1.65
CA ASN A 136 2.63 -9.44 1.98
C ASN A 136 4.10 -9.05 1.76
N SER A 137 4.51 -7.85 2.21
CA SER A 137 5.86 -7.29 1.97
C SER A 137 7.01 -8.17 2.48
N ALA A 138 6.74 -9.04 3.45
CA ALA A 138 7.72 -10.00 3.97
C ALA A 138 7.85 -11.28 3.14
N ASP A 139 6.95 -11.52 2.18
CA ASP A 139 7.01 -12.69 1.31
C ASP A 139 8.04 -12.44 0.19
N PRO A 140 9.06 -13.30 0.00
CA PRO A 140 10.04 -13.13 -1.07
C PRO A 140 9.43 -13.05 -2.48
N ARG A 141 8.24 -13.63 -2.69
CA ARG A 141 7.52 -13.58 -3.98
C ARG A 141 6.98 -12.17 -4.29
N GLU A 142 6.84 -11.35 -3.26
CA GLU A 142 6.28 -10.00 -3.31
C GLU A 142 7.38 -8.92 -3.33
N GLN A 143 8.64 -9.32 -3.53
CA GLN A 143 9.78 -8.39 -3.65
C GLN A 143 10.34 -8.30 -5.07
N GLN A 144 9.64 -8.89 -6.04
CA GLN A 144 10.13 -9.04 -7.40
C GLN A 144 9.30 -8.21 -8.38
N ARG A 145 9.97 -7.63 -9.38
CA ARG A 145 9.28 -7.01 -10.52
C ARG A 145 8.49 -8.06 -11.30
N HIS A 146 7.39 -7.64 -11.92
CA HIS A 146 6.49 -8.44 -12.77
C HIS A 146 5.67 -9.54 -12.09
N THR A 147 5.86 -9.78 -10.80
CA THR A 147 5.05 -10.73 -10.03
C THR A 147 4.32 -10.03 -8.88
N GLY A 148 3.32 -10.71 -8.35
CA GLY A 148 2.70 -10.34 -7.08
C GLY A 148 2.07 -8.94 -7.03
N GLU A 149 1.94 -8.44 -5.81
CA GLU A 149 1.48 -7.11 -5.41
C GLU A 149 2.27 -6.00 -6.11
N PRO A 150 3.62 -6.05 -6.25
CA PRO A 150 4.34 -5.01 -6.97
C PRO A 150 3.87 -4.84 -8.42
N ALA A 151 3.66 -5.94 -9.14
CA ALA A 151 3.18 -5.89 -10.52
C ALA A 151 1.74 -5.41 -10.67
N LEU A 152 0.89 -5.76 -9.70
CA LEU A 152 -0.49 -5.27 -9.65
C LEU A 152 -0.53 -3.76 -9.41
N LEU A 153 0.21 -3.26 -8.42
CA LEU A 153 0.20 -1.85 -8.05
C LEU A 153 0.89 -0.97 -9.11
N ALA A 154 2.01 -1.40 -9.68
CA ALA A 154 2.61 -0.69 -10.82
C ALA A 154 1.70 -0.71 -12.05
N GLY A 155 0.90 -1.76 -12.23
CA GLY A 155 -0.15 -1.83 -13.25
C GLY A 155 -1.27 -0.83 -13.02
N VAL A 156 -1.77 -0.73 -11.79
CA VAL A 156 -2.76 0.29 -11.38
C VAL A 156 -2.23 1.70 -11.64
N ALA A 157 -0.99 2.00 -11.27
CA ALA A 157 -0.39 3.31 -11.50
C ALA A 157 -0.37 3.68 -12.99
N ARG A 158 0.08 2.75 -13.85
CA ARG A 158 0.08 2.95 -15.31
C ARG A 158 -1.32 3.11 -15.88
N GLN A 159 -2.29 2.31 -15.43
CA GLN A 159 -3.68 2.43 -15.86
C GLN A 159 -4.25 3.79 -15.49
N VAL A 160 -3.98 4.30 -14.28
CA VAL A 160 -4.45 5.63 -13.85
C VAL A 160 -3.83 6.74 -14.71
N VAL A 161 -2.53 6.66 -15.00
CA VAL A 161 -1.87 7.62 -15.89
C VAL A 161 -2.51 7.63 -17.27
N GLU A 162 -2.77 6.46 -17.85
CA GLU A 162 -3.39 6.34 -19.18
C GLU A 162 -4.85 6.79 -19.19
N GLU A 163 -5.65 6.33 -18.23
CA GLU A 163 -7.11 6.55 -18.17
C GLU A 163 -7.46 8.01 -17.86
N TYR A 164 -6.63 8.70 -17.08
CA TYR A 164 -6.88 10.06 -16.62
C TYR A 164 -5.95 11.13 -17.19
N ASP A 165 -5.10 10.79 -18.17
CA ASP A 165 -4.06 11.67 -18.72
C ASP A 165 -3.24 12.35 -17.60
N ALA A 166 -2.88 11.57 -16.58
CA ALA A 166 -2.08 12.07 -15.46
C ALA A 166 -0.62 12.28 -15.88
N ASP A 167 0.15 13.05 -15.11
CA ASP A 167 1.56 13.27 -15.43
C ASP A 167 2.40 12.03 -15.08
N PRO A 168 2.98 11.31 -16.06
CA PRO A 168 3.81 10.14 -15.79
C PRO A 168 5.10 10.47 -15.03
N ALA A 169 5.56 11.72 -15.05
CA ALA A 169 6.73 12.15 -14.27
C ALA A 169 6.40 12.43 -12.80
N GLN A 170 5.12 12.48 -12.43
CA GLN A 170 4.67 12.83 -11.08
C GLN A 170 3.74 11.76 -10.49
N VAL A 171 4.17 10.50 -10.56
CA VAL A 171 3.50 9.39 -9.87
C VAL A 171 4.25 9.08 -8.59
N HIS A 172 3.59 9.26 -7.44
CA HIS A 172 4.17 9.12 -6.11
C HIS A 172 3.48 7.99 -5.35
N VAL A 173 4.19 7.31 -4.46
CA VAL A 173 3.61 6.27 -3.61
C VAL A 173 3.86 6.56 -2.14
N ALA A 174 2.82 6.49 -1.34
CA ALA A 174 2.88 6.62 0.11
C ALA A 174 2.17 5.44 0.75
N GLY A 175 2.75 4.85 1.79
CA GLY A 175 2.16 3.72 2.49
C GLY A 175 2.24 3.85 4.01
N ALA A 176 1.38 3.09 4.69
CA ALA A 176 1.39 2.92 6.13
C ALA A 176 1.65 1.45 6.52
N SER A 177 2.50 1.18 7.52
CA SER A 177 2.74 -0.18 8.04
C SER A 177 3.15 -1.18 6.94
N SER A 178 2.44 -2.29 6.75
CA SER A 178 2.67 -3.22 5.62
C SER A 178 2.57 -2.54 4.24
N GLY A 179 1.70 -1.54 4.09
CA GLY A 179 1.61 -0.71 2.90
C GLY A 179 2.85 0.17 2.69
N ALA A 180 3.49 0.62 3.78
CA ALA A 180 4.75 1.37 3.73
C ALA A 180 5.91 0.50 3.25
N GLY A 181 6.03 -0.72 3.77
CA GLY A 181 7.00 -1.70 3.25
C GLY A 181 6.76 -2.02 1.76
N THR A 182 5.49 -2.13 1.36
CA THR A 182 5.11 -2.32 -0.06
C THR A 182 5.49 -1.12 -0.92
N ALA A 183 5.34 0.11 -0.42
CA ALA A 183 5.76 1.32 -1.12
C ALA A 183 7.29 1.34 -1.36
N VAL A 184 8.09 0.93 -0.37
CA VAL A 184 9.56 0.78 -0.49
C VAL A 184 9.91 -0.30 -1.53
N ILE A 185 9.19 -1.42 -1.55
CA ILE A 185 9.36 -2.46 -2.57
C ILE A 185 9.02 -1.93 -3.97
N LEU A 186 7.96 -1.14 -4.12
CA LEU A 186 7.59 -0.52 -5.40
C LEU A 186 8.69 0.41 -5.92
N ALA A 187 9.33 1.17 -5.04
CA ALA A 187 10.45 2.03 -5.44
C ALA A 187 11.68 1.22 -5.91
N ALA A 188 11.95 0.05 -5.31
CA ALA A 188 13.04 -0.83 -5.77
C ALA A 188 12.69 -1.62 -7.05
N THR A 189 11.43 -2.07 -7.20
CA THR A 189 11.00 -2.93 -8.32
C THR A 189 10.52 -2.15 -9.54
N TYR A 190 10.00 -0.94 -9.35
CA TYR A 190 9.51 -0.03 -10.39
C TYR A 190 10.02 1.40 -10.17
N PRO A 191 11.35 1.61 -10.09
CA PRO A 191 11.91 2.96 -10.05
C PRO A 191 11.55 3.75 -11.32
N ASP A 192 11.23 3.08 -12.42
CA ASP A 192 10.75 3.71 -13.67
C ASP A 192 9.29 4.21 -13.61
N VAL A 193 8.56 3.94 -12.52
CA VAL A 193 7.14 4.33 -12.37
C VAL A 193 6.96 5.37 -11.28
N PHE A 194 7.60 5.21 -10.11
CA PHE A 194 7.32 6.03 -8.94
C PHE A 194 8.39 7.09 -8.70
N ALA A 195 8.07 8.36 -8.93
CA ALA A 195 8.95 9.52 -8.73
C ALA A 195 9.50 9.60 -7.30
N THR A 196 8.65 9.38 -6.29
CA THR A 196 9.03 9.32 -4.87
C THR A 196 8.37 8.16 -4.14
N VAL A 197 8.91 7.83 -2.97
CA VAL A 197 8.33 6.89 -2.01
C VAL A 197 8.20 7.53 -0.63
N THR A 198 7.08 7.29 0.05
CA THR A 198 6.88 7.61 1.46
C THR A 198 6.54 6.36 2.28
N SER A 199 7.27 6.18 3.37
CA SER A 199 7.09 5.10 4.34
C SER A 199 6.66 5.67 5.69
N VAL A 200 5.41 5.42 6.09
CA VAL A 200 4.93 5.75 7.44
C VAL A 200 4.86 4.47 8.27
N ALA A 201 5.73 4.35 9.27
CA ALA A 201 5.89 3.15 10.09
C ALA A 201 6.13 1.85 9.28
N GLY A 202 6.95 1.94 8.24
CA GLY A 202 7.35 0.80 7.39
C GLY A 202 8.80 0.37 7.60
N GLY A 203 9.34 -0.39 6.65
CA GLY A 203 10.73 -0.83 6.70
C GLY A 203 11.36 -1.06 5.34
N GLU A 204 12.65 -1.41 5.38
CA GLU A 204 13.51 -1.58 4.21
C GLU A 204 13.07 -2.72 3.27
N TYR A 205 13.49 -2.60 2.02
CA TYR A 205 13.43 -3.73 1.09
C TYR A 205 14.25 -4.89 1.67
N GLY A 206 13.77 -6.13 1.54
CA GLY A 206 14.47 -7.28 2.12
C GLY A 206 14.38 -7.41 3.64
N LEU A 207 13.54 -6.62 4.34
CA LEU A 207 13.39 -6.68 5.80
C LEU A 207 13.09 -8.10 6.34
N ASN A 208 12.46 -8.95 5.54
CA ASN A 208 12.19 -10.35 5.89
C ASN A 208 13.44 -11.22 6.12
N GLN A 209 14.62 -10.72 5.76
CA GLN A 209 15.91 -11.38 5.98
C GLN A 209 16.60 -10.88 7.25
N VAL A 210 16.09 -9.81 7.87
CA VAL A 210 16.63 -9.23 9.09
C VAL A 210 16.09 -10.01 10.28
N ASP A 211 16.98 -10.60 11.07
CA ASP A 211 16.62 -11.21 12.35
C ASP A 211 16.27 -10.10 13.35
N PRO A 212 15.05 -10.05 13.91
CA PRO A 212 14.70 -9.03 14.90
C PRO A 212 15.51 -9.14 16.21
N ASP A 213 16.02 -10.33 16.53
CA ASP A 213 16.85 -10.56 17.73
C ASP A 213 18.35 -10.29 17.47
N ASP A 214 18.77 -10.28 16.21
CA ASP A 214 20.12 -9.94 15.76
C ASP A 214 20.08 -9.13 14.45
N PRO A 215 19.62 -7.87 14.49
CA PRO A 215 19.39 -7.07 13.28
C PRO A 215 20.68 -6.77 12.51
N ASP A 216 21.84 -6.87 13.15
CA ASP A 216 23.14 -6.62 12.52
C ASP A 216 23.64 -7.84 11.72
N SER A 217 23.02 -9.02 11.88
CA SER A 217 23.33 -10.22 11.09
C SER A 217 23.10 -10.05 9.58
N THR A 218 22.19 -9.14 9.20
CA THR A 218 21.99 -8.67 7.83
C THR A 218 22.06 -7.16 7.83
N SER A 219 23.12 -6.58 7.27
CA SER A 219 23.30 -5.13 7.31
C SER A 219 22.33 -4.40 6.37
N PRO A 220 22.02 -3.11 6.62
CA PRO A 220 21.29 -2.29 5.66
C PRO A 220 21.94 -2.24 4.27
N LEU A 221 23.27 -2.37 4.19
CA LEU A 221 24.00 -2.45 2.92
C LEU A 221 23.71 -3.75 2.15
N ASP A 222 23.55 -4.88 2.86
CA ASP A 222 23.23 -6.16 2.22
C ASP A 222 21.85 -6.12 1.57
N THR A 223 20.86 -5.56 2.27
CA THR A 223 19.51 -5.36 1.70
C THR A 223 19.52 -4.27 0.61
N ALA A 224 20.34 -3.21 0.74
CA ALA A 224 20.48 -2.18 -0.28
C ALA A 224 21.02 -2.73 -1.60
N ARG A 225 22.02 -3.63 -1.55
CA ARG A 225 22.52 -4.33 -2.74
C ARG A 225 21.43 -5.14 -3.44
N GLN A 226 20.51 -5.74 -2.69
CA GLN A 226 19.39 -6.49 -3.26
C GLN A 226 18.37 -5.55 -3.91
N ALA A 227 18.05 -4.42 -3.26
CA ALA A 227 17.18 -3.40 -3.83
C ALA A 227 17.76 -2.82 -5.13
N TRP A 228 19.03 -2.45 -5.12
CA TRP A 228 19.75 -1.96 -6.30
C TRP A 228 19.80 -3.00 -7.43
N ALA A 229 20.11 -4.26 -7.12
CA ALA A 229 20.05 -5.35 -8.08
C ALA A 229 18.64 -5.52 -8.68
N GLN A 230 17.60 -5.31 -7.86
CA GLN A 230 16.22 -5.39 -8.29
C GLN A 230 15.79 -4.22 -9.19
N MET A 231 16.36 -3.03 -8.98
CA MET A 231 16.19 -1.88 -9.89
C MET A 231 16.80 -2.18 -11.28
N GLY A 232 17.97 -2.83 -11.30
CA GLY A 232 18.66 -3.24 -12.53
C GLY A 232 18.97 -2.05 -13.45
N GLU A 233 18.73 -2.21 -14.76
CA GLU A 233 18.96 -1.15 -15.77
C GLU A 233 18.09 0.11 -15.57
N ARG A 234 17.12 0.07 -14.65
CA ARG A 234 16.22 1.19 -14.32
C ARG A 234 16.63 1.89 -13.03
N ALA A 235 17.78 1.50 -12.47
CA ALA A 235 18.35 2.14 -11.29
C ALA A 235 18.43 3.65 -11.49
N ARG A 236 17.83 4.38 -10.56
CA ARG A 236 17.88 5.84 -10.46
C ARG A 236 17.62 6.25 -9.02
N GLN A 237 17.94 7.49 -8.70
CA GLN A 237 17.63 8.08 -7.41
C GLN A 237 16.12 8.24 -7.28
N VAL A 238 15.50 7.55 -6.32
CA VAL A 238 14.10 7.72 -5.93
C VAL A 238 14.08 8.34 -4.53
N PRO A 239 13.71 9.61 -4.37
CA PRO A 239 13.68 10.25 -3.06
C PRO A 239 12.72 9.53 -2.09
N LEU A 240 13.18 9.35 -0.86
CA LEU A 240 12.45 8.68 0.22
C LEU A 240 12.06 9.65 1.33
N LEU A 241 10.79 9.62 1.71
CA LEU A 241 10.29 10.22 2.93
C LEU A 241 9.95 9.12 3.96
N VAL A 242 10.45 9.25 5.18
CA VAL A 242 10.17 8.34 6.29
C VAL A 242 9.47 9.10 7.41
N ILE A 243 8.38 8.55 7.94
CA ILE A 243 7.71 9.09 9.13
C ILE A 243 7.53 7.95 10.13
N GLN A 244 8.06 8.13 11.33
CA GLN A 244 8.10 7.09 12.36
C GLN A 244 7.66 7.65 13.71
N GLY A 245 6.89 6.86 14.47
CA GLY A 245 6.58 7.15 15.87
C GLY A 245 7.67 6.63 16.80
N GLU A 246 8.13 7.44 17.74
CA GLU A 246 9.16 7.08 18.72
C GLU A 246 8.73 5.91 19.64
N ARG A 247 7.42 5.77 19.88
CA ARG A 247 6.84 4.73 20.74
C ARG A 247 6.10 3.65 19.95
N ASP A 248 6.48 3.47 18.68
CA ASP A 248 5.93 2.39 17.88
C ASP A 248 6.44 1.03 18.37
N GLU A 249 5.51 0.20 18.86
CA GLU A 249 5.80 -1.15 19.36
C GLU A 249 5.49 -2.25 18.32
N VAL A 250 4.95 -1.87 17.15
CA VAL A 250 4.61 -2.80 16.06
C VAL A 250 5.73 -2.82 15.02
N VAL A 251 6.19 -1.64 14.61
CA VAL A 251 7.36 -1.44 13.76
C VAL A 251 8.31 -0.51 14.53
N PRO A 252 9.25 -1.06 15.31
CA PRO A 252 10.08 -0.26 16.19
C PRO A 252 10.89 0.83 15.45
N PRO A 253 11.20 1.97 16.10
CA PRO A 253 11.98 3.05 15.47
C PRO A 253 13.30 2.62 14.85
N LEU A 254 13.92 1.56 15.36
CA LEU A 254 15.10 0.94 14.76
C LEU A 254 14.90 0.60 13.28
N VAL A 255 13.71 0.13 12.89
CA VAL A 255 13.40 -0.22 11.50
C VAL A 255 13.42 1.01 10.59
N ALA A 256 12.98 2.17 11.07
CA ALA A 256 13.09 3.43 10.34
C ALA A 256 14.54 3.91 10.21
N THR A 257 15.33 3.82 11.29
CA THR A 257 16.77 4.12 11.25
C THR A 257 17.49 3.25 10.22
N ARG A 258 17.16 1.95 10.19
CA ARG A 258 17.67 1.02 9.20
C ARG A 258 17.24 1.37 7.78
N LEU A 259 15.95 1.69 7.57
CA LEU A 259 15.43 2.13 6.28
C LEU A 259 16.17 3.37 5.74
N VAL A 260 16.47 4.36 6.59
CA VAL A 260 17.27 5.53 6.20
C VAL A 260 18.68 5.10 5.77
N ALA A 261 19.37 4.27 6.55
CA ALA A 261 20.71 3.79 6.20
C ALA A 261 20.72 2.94 4.91
N HIS A 262 19.74 2.06 4.77
CA HIS A 262 19.52 1.22 3.60
C HIS A 262 19.30 2.08 2.34
N TRP A 263 18.40 3.07 2.39
CA TRP A 263 18.07 3.87 1.20
C TRP A 263 19.19 4.85 0.83
N THR A 264 19.93 5.36 1.82
CA THR A 264 21.18 6.09 1.60
C THR A 264 22.20 5.22 0.86
N ALA A 265 22.39 3.96 1.28
CA ALA A 265 23.28 3.02 0.60
C ALA A 265 22.78 2.62 -0.80
N VAL A 266 21.47 2.52 -1.02
CA VAL A 266 20.90 2.37 -2.37
C VAL A 266 21.28 3.57 -3.23
N GLY A 267 21.17 4.79 -2.70
CA GLY A 267 21.55 6.00 -3.41
C GLY A 267 23.02 5.99 -3.83
N ASP A 268 23.93 5.61 -2.94
CA ASP A 268 25.36 5.50 -3.25
C ASP A 268 25.62 4.47 -4.34
N LEU A 269 25.00 3.29 -4.26
CA LEU A 269 25.10 2.24 -5.29
C LEU A 269 24.51 2.69 -6.65
N VAL A 270 23.47 3.51 -6.66
CA VAL A 270 22.89 4.05 -7.89
C VAL A 270 23.85 5.03 -8.58
N ASP A 271 24.70 5.74 -7.84
CA ASP A 271 25.62 6.73 -8.40
C ASP A 271 26.67 6.10 -9.31
N ASP A 272 27.45 5.14 -8.80
CA ASP A 272 28.55 4.52 -9.54
C ASP A 272 28.65 2.98 -9.41
N GLY A 273 27.72 2.35 -8.70
CA GLY A 273 27.70 0.91 -8.43
C GLY A 273 28.58 0.46 -7.28
N LEU A 274 29.17 1.39 -6.52
CA LEU A 274 30.07 1.11 -5.40
C LEU A 274 29.52 1.73 -4.10
N PRO A 275 29.70 1.07 -2.94
CA PRO A 275 29.41 1.66 -1.64
C PRO A 275 30.66 2.40 -1.13
N ASN A 276 30.87 3.63 -1.59
CA ASN A 276 32.09 4.43 -1.35
C ASN A 276 31.83 5.88 -0.90
N ASP A 277 30.57 6.23 -0.60
CA ASP A 277 30.12 7.56 -0.20
C ASP A 277 30.43 8.66 -1.24
N SER A 278 30.39 8.34 -2.54
CA SER A 278 30.71 9.25 -3.65
C SER A 278 29.78 10.47 -3.72
N LEU A 279 28.53 10.31 -3.24
CA LEU A 279 27.52 11.36 -3.22
C LEU A 279 27.83 12.50 -2.22
N ALA A 280 28.81 12.30 -1.33
CA ALA A 280 29.24 13.25 -0.32
C ALA A 280 28.04 13.84 0.46
N LEU A 281 27.19 12.96 0.96
CA LEU A 281 25.92 13.31 1.58
C LEU A 281 26.15 14.14 2.85
N THR A 282 25.27 15.11 3.05
CA THR A 282 25.20 15.90 4.29
C THR A 282 23.84 15.71 4.94
N GLU A 283 23.82 15.66 6.27
CA GLU A 283 22.59 15.58 7.06
C GLU A 283 22.37 16.85 7.89
N GLU A 284 21.19 17.44 7.76
CA GLU A 284 20.71 18.50 8.66
C GLU A 284 19.52 17.97 9.46
N THR A 285 19.48 18.24 10.77
CA THR A 285 18.36 17.87 11.64
C THR A 285 17.79 19.08 12.35
N VAL A 286 16.48 19.28 12.22
CA VAL A 286 15.72 20.32 12.89
C VAL A 286 14.79 19.68 13.93
N SER A 287 14.81 20.21 15.16
CA SER A 287 13.88 19.80 16.22
C SER A 287 12.73 20.78 16.32
N VAL A 288 11.50 20.29 16.14
CA VAL A 288 10.27 21.05 16.34
C VAL A 288 9.71 20.70 17.71
N PRO A 289 9.60 21.68 18.63
CA PRO A 289 9.09 21.41 19.98
C PRO A 289 7.60 21.08 19.95
N ALA A 290 7.14 20.40 21.00
CA ALA A 290 5.72 20.17 21.22
C ALA A 290 4.99 21.52 21.39
N ASP A 291 3.74 21.56 20.96
CA ASP A 291 2.82 22.67 21.18
C ASP A 291 1.51 22.15 21.80
N ALA A 292 0.57 23.02 22.14
CA ALA A 292 -0.69 22.67 22.77
C ALA A 292 -1.46 21.59 21.99
N GLY A 293 -1.38 20.34 22.48
CA GLY A 293 -2.01 19.18 21.85
C GLY A 293 -1.29 18.63 20.62
N ARG A 294 -0.03 19.04 20.36
CA ARG A 294 0.80 18.56 19.25
C ARG A 294 2.08 17.91 19.77
N HIS A 295 2.47 16.81 19.13
CA HIS A 295 3.73 16.13 19.43
C HIS A 295 4.91 16.97 18.95
N ALA A 296 6.01 16.91 19.70
CA ALA A 296 7.32 17.31 19.18
C ALA A 296 7.78 16.31 18.11
N TYR A 297 8.66 16.73 17.21
CA TYR A 297 9.31 15.82 16.28
C TYR A 297 10.67 16.33 15.85
N THR A 298 11.53 15.44 15.38
CA THR A 298 12.73 15.80 14.62
C THR A 298 12.50 15.58 13.14
N HIS A 299 13.03 16.47 12.31
CA HIS A 299 13.05 16.34 10.85
C HIS A 299 14.52 16.36 10.40
N SER A 300 14.97 15.24 9.86
CA SER A 300 16.31 15.07 9.30
C SER A 300 16.22 15.07 7.77
N THR A 301 17.11 15.80 7.10
CA THR A 301 17.21 15.85 5.64
C THR A 301 18.61 15.45 5.22
N ILE A 302 18.73 14.42 4.40
CA ILE A 302 19.98 13.95 3.79
C ILE A 302 20.01 14.45 2.34
N THR A 303 20.97 15.33 2.05
CA THR A 303 21.12 15.97 0.73
C THR A 303 22.40 15.53 0.04
N THR A 304 22.34 15.40 -1.28
CA THR A 304 23.51 15.27 -2.16
C THR A 304 24.26 16.60 -2.30
N SER A 305 25.51 16.54 -2.75
CA SER A 305 26.34 17.73 -2.96
C SER A 305 25.78 18.75 -3.96
N ASP A 306 24.87 18.35 -4.85
CA ASP A 306 24.15 19.22 -5.79
C ASP A 306 22.90 19.89 -5.16
N GLY A 307 22.62 19.62 -3.89
CA GLY A 307 21.49 20.16 -3.14
C GLY A 307 20.17 19.39 -3.30
N SER A 308 20.15 18.26 -4.02
CA SER A 308 18.97 17.42 -4.11
C SER A 308 18.74 16.63 -2.80
N SER A 309 17.50 16.63 -2.29
CA SER A 309 17.14 15.81 -1.12
C SER A 309 16.98 14.33 -1.53
N LEU A 310 17.71 13.45 -0.86
CA LEU A 310 17.70 11.99 -1.09
C LEU A 310 16.77 11.29 -0.10
N VAL A 311 16.90 11.62 1.18
CA VAL A 311 16.06 11.07 2.26
C VAL A 311 15.62 12.20 3.20
N GLU A 312 14.33 12.24 3.51
CA GLU A 312 13.78 13.03 4.60
C GLU A 312 13.17 12.10 5.65
N ALA A 313 13.46 12.33 6.93
CA ALA A 313 12.99 11.47 8.01
C ALA A 313 12.38 12.29 9.16
N TYR A 314 11.18 11.90 9.57
CA TYR A 314 10.47 12.47 10.71
C TYR A 314 10.38 11.43 11.83
N LEU A 315 10.88 11.78 13.02
CA LEU A 315 10.67 11.00 14.24
C LEU A 315 9.73 11.78 15.17
N VAL A 316 8.50 11.31 15.30
CA VAL A 316 7.45 11.96 16.08
C VAL A 316 7.48 11.44 17.52
N GLN A 317 7.81 12.32 18.46
CA GLN A 317 7.96 11.97 19.87
C GLN A 317 6.62 11.55 20.47
N GLY A 318 6.64 10.51 21.30
CA GLY A 318 5.43 10.02 21.96
C GLY A 318 4.40 9.30 21.07
N MET A 319 4.49 9.41 19.74
CA MET A 319 3.60 8.74 18.79
C MET A 319 3.89 7.23 18.72
N GLY A 320 2.83 6.42 18.68
CA GLY A 320 2.90 4.96 18.47
C GLY A 320 2.76 4.54 17.00
N HIS A 321 2.22 3.34 16.75
CA HIS A 321 1.97 2.82 15.41
C HIS A 321 0.73 3.45 14.76
N ALA A 322 0.90 4.62 14.15
CA ALA A 322 -0.19 5.39 13.55
C ALA A 322 0.28 6.30 12.42
N TRP A 323 -0.67 6.68 11.55
CA TRP A 323 -0.51 7.80 10.63
C TRP A 323 -0.71 9.12 11.39
N PRO A 324 0.28 10.03 11.43
CA PRO A 324 0.09 11.32 12.06
C PRO A 324 -0.72 12.24 11.13
N GLY A 325 -1.83 12.77 11.63
CA GLY A 325 -2.73 13.61 10.84
C GLY A 325 -3.82 14.24 11.72
N PRO A 326 -3.83 15.57 11.90
CA PRO A 326 -4.78 16.25 12.80
C PRO A 326 -6.24 16.05 12.38
N ASN A 327 -6.49 15.95 11.08
CA ASN A 327 -7.82 15.77 10.49
C ASN A 327 -8.14 14.29 10.20
N GLY A 328 -7.21 13.36 10.45
CA GLY A 328 -7.39 11.97 10.10
C GLY A 328 -8.48 11.27 10.92
N GLU A 329 -9.10 10.28 10.30
CA GLU A 329 -10.12 9.43 10.91
C GLU A 329 -9.67 7.96 10.93
N GLY A 330 -10.42 7.12 11.65
CA GLY A 330 -10.10 5.70 11.81
C GLY A 330 -9.22 5.39 13.02
N ARG A 331 -8.89 4.11 13.17
CA ARG A 331 -8.26 3.55 14.37
C ARG A 331 -6.76 3.80 14.46
N TYR A 332 -6.11 3.99 13.32
CA TYR A 332 -4.65 4.05 13.19
C TYR A 332 -4.16 5.47 12.89
N THR A 333 -4.79 6.46 13.53
CA THR A 333 -4.49 7.88 13.34
C THR A 333 -4.03 8.49 14.66
N ASP A 334 -2.93 9.21 14.63
CA ASP A 334 -2.50 10.10 15.73
C ASP A 334 -2.79 11.55 15.33
N ARG A 335 -3.70 12.20 16.06
CA ARG A 335 -4.13 13.58 15.76
C ARG A 335 -3.21 14.66 16.34
N ALA A 336 -2.28 14.28 17.21
CA ALA A 336 -1.31 15.19 17.79
C ALA A 336 -0.04 15.27 16.93
N GLY A 337 0.26 14.26 16.12
CA GLY A 337 1.40 14.28 15.19
C GLY A 337 1.35 15.39 14.13
N PRO A 338 2.45 15.61 13.39
CA PRO A 338 2.46 16.51 12.23
C PRO A 338 1.46 16.04 11.16
N ASP A 339 1.09 16.89 10.20
CA ASP A 339 0.20 16.45 9.12
C ASP A 339 1.00 15.68 8.07
N ALA A 340 1.03 14.35 8.16
CA ALA A 340 1.78 13.54 7.20
C ALA A 340 1.26 13.67 5.77
N SER A 341 -0.02 13.99 5.57
CA SER A 341 -0.58 14.13 4.23
C SER A 341 -0.04 15.38 3.55
N GLU A 342 -0.01 16.50 4.27
CA GLU A 342 0.63 17.74 3.80
C GLU A 342 2.13 17.50 3.54
N ILE A 343 2.85 16.84 4.46
CA ILE A 343 4.29 16.53 4.29
C ILE A 343 4.53 15.65 3.05
N VAL A 344 3.72 14.61 2.84
CA VAL A 344 3.81 13.74 1.66
C VAL A 344 3.63 14.54 0.38
N TRP A 345 2.64 15.43 0.34
CA TRP A 345 2.38 16.25 -0.83
C TRP A 345 3.49 17.26 -1.10
N ASP A 346 3.93 17.99 -0.07
CA ASP A 346 5.05 18.94 -0.14
C ASP A 346 6.34 18.25 -0.61
N PHE A 347 6.56 17.00 -0.20
CA PHE A 347 7.66 16.18 -0.70
C PHE A 347 7.46 15.80 -2.17
N ALA A 348 6.29 15.29 -2.54
CA ALA A 348 5.97 14.89 -3.91
C ALA A 348 6.20 16.03 -4.93
N VAL A 349 5.69 17.24 -4.66
CA VAL A 349 5.79 18.38 -5.59
C VAL A 349 7.23 18.85 -5.82
N ARG A 350 8.13 18.65 -4.86
CA ARG A 350 9.56 18.99 -4.99
C ARG A 350 10.34 17.97 -5.80
N HIS A 351 9.78 16.78 -6.01
CA HIS A 351 10.48 15.62 -6.54
C HIS A 351 9.77 14.97 -7.74
N PRO A 352 9.49 15.71 -8.83
CA PRO A 352 9.13 15.07 -10.10
C PRO A 352 10.29 14.19 -10.59
N MET A 353 9.96 13.09 -11.28
CA MET A 353 10.94 12.25 -11.96
C MET A 353 11.67 13.08 -13.02
N ARG A 354 13.00 13.12 -12.94
CA ARG A 354 13.87 13.87 -13.87
C ARG A 354 14.34 13.02 -15.03
#